data_AF-A0A0J2HB39-F1
#
_entry.id   AF-A0A0J2HB39-F1
#
_cell.length_a   1.000
_cell.length_b   1.000
_cell.length_c   1.000
_cell.angle_alpha   90.00
_cell.angle_beta   90.00
_cell.angle_gamma   90.00
#
_symmetry.space_group_name_H-M   'P 1'
#
loop_
_entity.id
_entity.type
_entity.pdbx_description
1 polymer ?
#
loop_
_entity_poly.entity_id
_entity_poly.type
_entity_poly.pdbx_seq_one_letter_code
_entity_poly.pdbx_strand_id
1 'polypeptide(L)'
;MLSKVNRLIRRTAQSLAACEASLQKLNAEKEKLAEKERLYDMQLKNLQSLLDMKELLGEVVFRQDIFYSLRKVAVIQQQIAEINLEKQKIAERRKILNKEIVQQQAQRKHWWLKGEKYDRLKKRIKKQLLNQMLYQDELEQEEKYNGRSQEN
;
A
#
# COMPACT_ATOMS: atom_id res chain seq x y z
N MET A 1 -23.40 20.42 -17.59
CA MET A 1 -22.60 20.61 -16.36
C MET A 1 -22.49 19.33 -15.53
N LEU A 2 -23.61 18.68 -15.17
CA LEU A 2 -23.61 17.47 -14.33
C LEU A 2 -22.83 16.28 -14.93
N SER A 3 -22.91 16.07 -16.25
CA SER A 3 -22.16 15.03 -16.99
C SER A 3 -20.64 15.18 -16.84
N LYS A 4 -20.13 16.42 -16.94
CA LYS A 4 -18.70 16.73 -16.75
C LYS A 4 -18.24 16.39 -15.33
N VAL A 5 -19.02 16.74 -14.32
CA VAL A 5 -18.72 16.42 -12.91
C VAL A 5 -18.75 14.91 -12.65
N ASN A 6 -19.74 14.19 -13.20
CA ASN A 6 -19.78 12.73 -13.10
C ASN A 6 -18.56 12.07 -13.74
N ARG A 7 -18.05 12.61 -14.87
CA ARG A 7 -16.81 12.11 -15.50
C ARG A 7 -15.61 12.30 -14.58
N LEU A 8 -15.50 13.46 -13.92
CA LEU A 8 -14.44 13.74 -12.96
C LEU A 8 -14.49 12.78 -11.76
N ILE A 9 -15.68 12.52 -11.21
CA ILE A 9 -15.89 11.57 -10.09
C ILE A 9 -15.44 10.16 -10.48
N ARG A 10 -15.82 9.69 -11.68
CA ARG A 10 -15.39 8.37 -12.18
C ARG A 10 -13.86 8.28 -12.31
N ARG A 11 -13.24 9.32 -12.86
CA ARG A 11 -11.77 9.38 -12.99
C ARG A 11 -11.07 9.38 -11.63
N THR A 12 -11.59 10.11 -10.65
CA THR A 12 -11.03 10.10 -9.28
C THR A 12 -11.20 8.74 -8.61
N ALA A 13 -12.33 8.06 -8.81
CA ALA A 13 -12.54 6.72 -8.28
C ALA A 13 -11.55 5.71 -8.88
N GLN A 14 -11.29 5.79 -10.19
CA GLN A 14 -10.26 4.97 -10.86
C GLN A 14 -8.86 5.25 -10.30
N SER A 15 -8.48 6.52 -10.13
CA SER A 15 -7.19 6.87 -9.53
C SER A 15 -7.06 6.40 -8.08
N LEU A 16 -8.13 6.48 -7.29
CA LEU A 16 -8.16 5.98 -5.92
C LEU A 16 -7.98 4.45 -5.88
N ALA A 17 -8.70 3.72 -6.73
CA ALA A 17 -8.58 2.27 -6.84
C ALA A 17 -7.15 1.85 -7.27
N ALA A 18 -6.51 2.60 -8.17
CA ALA A 18 -5.13 2.36 -8.57
C ALA A 18 -4.14 2.57 -7.41
N CYS A 19 -4.34 3.61 -6.58
CA CYS A 19 -3.55 3.82 -5.37
C CYS A 19 -3.78 2.69 -4.35
N GLU A 20 -5.00 2.22 -4.17
CA GLU A 20 -5.32 1.12 -3.24
C GLU A 20 -4.70 -0.20 -3.70
N ALA A 21 -4.78 -0.53 -4.99
CA ALA A 21 -4.11 -1.70 -5.55
C ALA A 21 -2.58 -1.62 -5.39
N SER A 22 -1.99 -0.43 -5.58
CA SER A 22 -0.56 -0.20 -5.37
C SER A 22 -0.18 -0.41 -3.90
N LEU A 23 -0.95 0.14 -2.96
CA LEU A 23 -0.73 -0.05 -1.53
C LEU A 23 -0.86 -1.52 -1.11
N GLN A 24 -1.82 -2.25 -1.66
CA GLN A 24 -1.96 -3.69 -1.42
C GLN A 24 -0.70 -4.46 -1.87
N LYS A 25 -0.18 -4.16 -3.06
CA LYS A 25 1.06 -4.78 -3.56
C LYS A 25 2.27 -4.47 -2.66
N LEU A 26 2.43 -3.20 -2.28
CA LEU A 26 3.53 -2.78 -1.39
C LEU A 26 3.43 -3.44 -0.01
N ASN A 27 2.24 -3.54 0.57
CA ASN A 27 2.04 -4.23 1.84
C ASN A 27 2.31 -5.73 1.72
N ALA A 28 1.90 -6.38 0.63
CA ALA A 28 2.22 -7.79 0.40
C ALA A 28 3.73 -8.02 0.26
N GLU A 29 4.46 -7.11 -0.39
CA GLU A 29 5.92 -7.16 -0.42
C GLU A 29 6.53 -6.97 0.97
N LYS A 30 6.00 -6.05 1.78
CA LYS A 30 6.43 -5.83 3.16
C LYS A 30 6.34 -7.11 3.99
N GLU A 31 5.20 -7.81 3.91
CA GLU A 31 4.99 -9.07 4.63
C GLU A 31 5.94 -10.17 4.13
N LYS A 32 6.17 -10.28 2.81
CA LYS A 32 7.16 -11.22 2.26
C LYS A 32 8.57 -10.95 2.77
N LEU A 33 8.97 -9.69 2.89
CA LEU A 33 10.26 -9.31 3.45
C LEU A 33 10.34 -9.55 4.97
N ALA A 34 9.22 -9.45 5.69
CA ALA A 34 9.13 -9.83 7.10
C ALA A 34 9.34 -11.33 7.29
N GLU A 35 8.67 -12.14 6.48
CA GLU A 35 8.79 -13.59 6.58
C GLU A 35 10.18 -14.10 6.17
N LYS A 36 10.78 -13.54 5.11
CA LYS A 36 12.16 -13.85 4.74
C LYS A 36 13.16 -13.55 5.85
N GLU A 37 13.00 -12.43 6.54
CA GLU A 37 13.89 -12.07 7.65
C GLU A 37 13.76 -13.07 8.81
N ARG A 38 12.53 -13.50 9.16
CA ARG A 38 12.31 -14.53 10.18
C ARG A 38 12.97 -15.85 9.83
N LEU A 39 12.90 -16.26 8.57
CA LEU A 39 13.57 -17.48 8.09
C LEU A 39 15.09 -17.35 8.22
N TYR A 40 15.66 -16.19 7.87
CA TYR A 40 17.08 -15.92 8.04
C TYR A 40 17.49 -15.89 9.52
N ASP A 41 16.68 -15.33 10.41
CA ASP A 41 16.94 -15.36 11.85
C ASP A 41 16.98 -16.79 12.40
N MET A 42 16.05 -17.65 11.96
CA MET A 42 16.05 -19.05 12.33
C MET A 42 17.29 -19.79 11.79
N GLN A 43 17.67 -19.53 10.53
CA GLN A 43 18.87 -20.12 9.93
C GLN A 43 20.14 -19.68 10.67
N LEU A 44 20.28 -18.39 10.99
CA LEU A 44 21.41 -17.87 11.75
C LEU A 44 21.50 -18.53 13.13
N LYS A 45 20.38 -18.67 13.84
CA LYS A 45 20.35 -19.34 15.14
C LYS A 45 20.83 -20.79 15.02
N ASN A 46 20.38 -21.53 14.01
CA ASN A 46 20.80 -22.91 13.79
C ASN A 46 22.29 -23.02 13.43
N LEU A 47 22.79 -22.14 12.56
CA LEU A 47 24.21 -22.11 12.17
C LEU A 47 25.11 -21.74 13.35
N GLN A 48 24.66 -20.81 14.20
CA GLN A 48 25.37 -20.45 15.43
C GLN A 48 25.45 -21.64 16.40
N SER A 49 24.34 -22.34 16.64
CA SER A 49 24.34 -23.56 17.46
C SER A 49 25.28 -24.65 16.91
N LEU A 50 25.37 -24.79 15.58
CA LEU A 50 26.30 -25.74 14.95
C LEU A 50 27.78 -25.36 15.14
N LEU A 51 28.08 -24.06 15.22
CA LEU A 51 29.40 -23.55 15.55
C LEU A 51 29.74 -23.81 17.01
N ASP A 52 28.79 -23.57 17.92
CA ASP A 52 29.01 -23.74 19.35
C ASP A 52 29.20 -25.22 19.75
N MET A 53 28.59 -26.17 19.01
CA MET A 53 28.79 -27.62 19.22
C MET A 53 30.13 -28.17 18.71
N LYS A 54 30.96 -27.36 18.04
CA LYS A 54 32.22 -27.82 17.40
C LYS A 54 33.45 -27.78 18.31
N GLU A 55 33.28 -27.52 19.60
CA GLU A 55 34.38 -27.48 20.56
C GLU A 55 34.97 -28.89 20.79
N LEU A 56 36.20 -29.11 20.32
CA LEU A 56 36.99 -30.32 20.58
C LEU A 56 37.69 -30.17 21.93
N LEU A 57 36.97 -30.43 23.03
CA LEU A 57 37.54 -30.32 24.38
C LEU A 57 38.24 -31.62 24.78
N GLY A 58 39.58 -31.61 24.76
CA GLY A 58 40.41 -32.63 25.41
C GLY A 58 40.55 -33.97 24.68
N GLU A 59 40.05 -34.10 23.45
CA GLU A 59 40.16 -35.33 22.66
C GLU A 59 41.50 -35.40 21.90
N VAL A 60 42.12 -36.60 21.89
CA VAL A 60 43.27 -36.89 21.01
C VAL A 60 42.73 -37.17 19.61
N VAL A 61 42.79 -36.19 18.73
CA VAL A 61 42.25 -36.25 17.36
C VAL A 61 43.36 -36.36 16.31
N PHE A 62 43.09 -37.09 15.23
CA PHE A 62 44.00 -37.12 14.09
C PHE A 62 44.02 -35.77 13.38
N ARG A 63 45.17 -35.40 12.81
CA ARG A 63 45.35 -34.13 12.08
C ARG A 63 44.33 -33.92 10.96
N GLN A 64 43.89 -34.99 10.31
CA GLN A 64 42.89 -34.94 9.23
C GLN A 64 41.52 -34.48 9.74
N ASP A 65 41.11 -34.94 10.93
CA ASP A 65 39.82 -34.58 11.54
C ASP A 65 39.79 -33.12 11.98
N ILE A 66 40.94 -32.58 12.42
CA ILE A 66 41.11 -31.16 12.70
C ILE A 66 40.87 -30.33 11.44
N PHE A 67 41.53 -30.65 10.33
CA PHE A 67 41.34 -29.92 9.06
C PHE A 67 39.92 -30.03 8.52
N TYR A 68 39.31 -31.21 8.64
CA TYR A 68 37.92 -31.41 8.23
C TYR A 68 36.96 -30.55 9.08
N SER A 69 37.19 -30.48 10.39
CA SER A 69 36.41 -29.65 11.30
C SER A 69 36.57 -28.16 11.00
N LEU A 70 37.80 -27.69 10.78
CA LEU A 70 38.11 -26.31 10.38
C LEU A 70 37.43 -25.94 9.05
N ARG A 71 37.44 -26.85 8.06
CA ARG A 71 36.75 -26.60 6.78
C ARG A 71 35.25 -26.45 6.98
N LYS A 72 34.63 -27.30 7.83
CA LYS A 72 33.21 -27.17 8.16
C LYS A 72 32.91 -25.85 8.87
N VAL A 73 33.75 -25.43 9.81
CA VAL A 73 33.63 -24.13 10.50
C VAL A 73 33.68 -22.98 9.49
N ALA A 74 34.65 -22.99 8.57
CA ALA A 74 34.78 -21.96 7.54
C ALA A 74 33.54 -21.89 6.63
N VAL A 75 32.97 -23.03 6.23
CA VAL A 75 31.73 -23.08 5.43
C VAL A 75 30.54 -22.48 6.21
N ILE A 76 30.38 -22.83 7.49
CA ILE A 76 29.30 -22.28 8.33
C ILE A 76 29.46 -20.76 8.50
N GLN A 77 30.68 -20.28 8.76
CA GLN A 77 30.97 -18.85 8.88
C GLN A 77 30.69 -18.09 7.58
N GLN A 78 31.03 -18.68 6.42
CA GLN A 78 30.68 -18.12 5.13
C GLN A 78 29.16 -18.01 4.95
N GLN A 79 28.40 -19.06 5.28
CA GLN A 79 26.94 -19.05 5.20
C GLN A 79 26.31 -17.97 6.11
N ILE A 80 26.85 -17.79 7.32
CA ILE A 80 26.43 -16.72 8.23
C ILE A 80 26.67 -15.34 7.60
N ALA A 81 27.85 -15.12 7.00
CA ALA A 81 28.18 -13.86 6.33
C ALA A 81 27.25 -13.57 5.16
N GLU A 82 26.94 -14.58 4.34
CA GLU A 82 26.00 -14.49 3.22
C GLU A 82 24.58 -14.13 3.69
N ILE A 83 24.07 -14.79 4.73
CA ILE A 83 22.75 -14.48 5.29
C ILE A 83 22.71 -13.05 5.86
N ASN A 84 23.77 -12.62 6.55
CA ASN A 84 23.84 -11.25 7.08
C ASN A 84 23.83 -10.19 5.97
N LEU A 85 24.50 -10.46 4.84
CA LEU A 85 24.45 -9.59 3.66
C LEU A 85 23.02 -9.52 3.09
N GLU A 86 22.32 -10.65 2.98
CA GLU A 86 20.92 -10.67 2.52
C GLU A 86 19.98 -9.90 3.47
N LYS A 87 20.19 -10.00 4.79
CA LYS A 87 19.45 -9.20 5.77
C LYS A 87 19.68 -7.69 5.61
N GLN A 88 20.91 -7.27 5.30
CA GLN A 88 21.20 -5.87 5.00
C GLN A 88 20.44 -5.38 3.76
N LYS A 89 20.42 -6.18 2.68
CA LYS A 89 19.63 -5.88 1.47
C LYS A 89 18.13 -5.76 1.78
N ILE A 90 17.59 -6.63 2.64
CA ILE A 90 16.20 -6.53 3.11
C ILE A 90 15.96 -5.22 3.87
N ALA A 91 16.87 -4.83 4.76
CA ALA A 91 16.75 -3.58 5.52
C ALA A 91 16.75 -2.34 4.60
N GLU A 92 17.61 -2.32 3.58
CA GLU A 92 17.63 -1.27 2.56
C GLU A 92 16.32 -1.25 1.76
N ARG A 93 15.86 -2.42 1.29
CA ARG A 93 14.59 -2.52 0.55
C ARG A 93 13.42 -2.04 1.38
N ARG A 94 13.38 -2.33 2.69
CA ARG A 94 12.33 -1.83 3.60
C ARG A 94 12.33 -0.31 3.73
N LYS A 95 13.50 0.34 3.76
CA LYS A 95 13.59 1.81 3.78
C LYS A 95 12.97 2.40 2.51
N ILE A 96 13.25 1.82 1.35
CA ILE A 96 12.68 2.23 0.06
C ILE A 96 11.16 2.01 0.06
N LEU A 97 10.72 0.80 0.43
CA LEU A 97 9.32 0.41 0.47
C LEU A 97 8.49 1.33 1.39
N ASN A 98 9.01 1.70 2.56
CA ASN A 98 8.33 2.62 3.47
C ASN A 98 8.14 4.00 2.84
N LYS A 99 9.13 4.51 2.09
CA LYS A 99 8.99 5.78 1.36
C LYS A 99 7.92 5.68 0.28
N GLU A 100 7.89 4.58 -0.48
CA GLU A 100 6.88 4.32 -1.51
C GLU A 100 5.47 4.24 -0.90
N ILE A 101 5.30 3.56 0.24
CA ILE A 101 4.02 3.47 0.97
C ILE A 101 3.54 4.86 1.39
N VAL A 102 4.41 5.67 2.01
CA VAL A 102 4.07 7.04 2.45
C VAL A 102 3.65 7.90 1.25
N GLN A 103 4.38 7.82 0.14
CA GLN A 103 4.02 8.54 -1.09
C GLN A 103 2.66 8.09 -1.64
N GLN A 104 2.40 6.79 -1.70
CA GLN A 104 1.11 6.26 -2.16
C GLN A 104 -0.04 6.61 -1.23
N GLN A 105 0.17 6.63 0.09
CA GLN A 105 -0.82 7.10 1.06
C GLN A 105 -1.15 8.59 0.86
N ALA A 106 -0.14 9.42 0.59
CA ALA A 106 -0.35 10.82 0.29
C ALA A 106 -1.15 11.02 -1.01
N GLN A 107 -0.84 10.25 -2.07
CA GLN A 107 -1.61 10.26 -3.32
C GLN A 107 -3.06 9.80 -3.10
N ARG A 108 -3.27 8.72 -2.34
CA ARG A 108 -4.61 8.25 -1.97
C ARG A 108 -5.40 9.35 -1.28
N LYS A 109 -4.81 10.02 -0.27
CA LYS A 109 -5.45 11.14 0.43
C LYS A 109 -5.80 12.29 -0.52
N HIS A 110 -4.89 12.65 -1.43
CA HIS A 110 -5.14 13.68 -2.44
C HIS A 110 -6.35 13.35 -3.31
N TRP A 111 -6.42 12.13 -3.84
CA TRP A 111 -7.53 11.69 -4.69
C TRP A 111 -8.85 11.59 -3.94
N TRP A 112 -8.80 11.14 -2.68
CA TRP A 112 -9.96 11.10 -1.79
C TRP A 112 -10.57 12.50 -1.59
N LEU A 113 -9.75 13.49 -1.21
CA LEU A 113 -10.19 14.87 -1.05
C LEU A 113 -10.74 15.48 -2.35
N LYS A 114 -10.13 15.16 -3.50
CA LYS A 114 -10.66 15.55 -4.81
C LYS A 114 -12.03 14.93 -5.09
N GLY A 115 -12.20 13.65 -4.77
CA GLY A 115 -13.48 12.94 -4.87
C GLY A 115 -14.57 13.65 -4.07
N GLU A 116 -14.32 13.92 -2.79
CA GLU A 116 -15.27 14.64 -1.94
C GLU A 116 -15.65 16.02 -2.49
N LYS A 117 -14.67 16.76 -3.02
CA LYS A 117 -14.91 18.07 -3.64
C LYS A 117 -15.87 17.95 -4.82
N TYR A 118 -15.69 16.94 -5.67
CA TYR A 118 -16.56 16.71 -6.81
C TYR A 118 -17.96 16.23 -6.41
N ASP A 119 -18.08 15.42 -5.37
CA ASP A 119 -19.38 15.02 -4.84
C ASP A 119 -20.16 16.20 -4.24
N ARG A 120 -19.48 17.09 -3.51
CA ARG A 120 -20.08 18.35 -3.02
C ARG A 120 -20.55 19.24 -4.19
N LEU A 121 -19.73 19.37 -5.23
CA LEU A 121 -20.10 20.12 -6.43
C LEU A 121 -21.30 19.51 -7.14
N LYS A 122 -21.35 18.18 -7.28
CA LYS A 122 -22.48 17.45 -7.85
C LYS A 122 -23.78 17.73 -7.09
N LYS A 123 -23.74 17.67 -5.75
CA LYS A 123 -24.89 18.01 -4.90
C LYS A 123 -25.37 19.45 -5.13
N ARG A 124 -24.45 20.42 -5.18
CA ARG A 124 -24.77 21.83 -5.44
C ARG A 124 -25.44 22.04 -6.80
N ILE A 125 -24.88 21.45 -7.86
CA ILE A 125 -25.45 21.54 -9.22
C ILE A 125 -26.86 20.93 -9.26
N LYS A 126 -27.06 19.75 -8.64
CA LYS A 126 -28.39 19.13 -8.57
C LYS A 126 -29.41 20.04 -7.87
N LYS A 127 -29.03 20.66 -6.75
CA LYS A 127 -29.90 21.60 -6.02
C LYS A 127 -30.27 22.82 -6.88
N GLN A 128 -29.30 23.37 -7.62
CA GLN A 128 -29.57 24.49 -8.52
C GLN A 128 -30.54 24.11 -9.65
N LEU A 129 -30.36 22.95 -10.28
CA LEU A 129 -31.31 22.47 -11.29
C LEU A 129 -32.72 22.28 -10.71
N LEU A 130 -32.83 21.69 -9.52
CA LEU A 130 -34.11 21.49 -8.86
C LEU A 130 -34.81 22.83 -8.58
N ASN A 131 -34.10 23.80 -8.03
CA ASN A 131 -34.66 25.13 -7.77
C ASN A 131 -35.13 25.83 -9.05
N GLN A 132 -34.41 25.65 -10.16
CA GLN A 132 -34.82 26.21 -11.46
C GLN A 132 -36.10 25.57 -11.99
N MET A 133 -36.24 24.25 -11.84
CA MET A 133 -37.46 23.53 -12.21
C MET A 133 -38.65 24.00 -11.38
N LEU A 134 -38.49 24.07 -10.06
CA LEU A 134 -39.56 24.54 -9.16
C LEU A 134 -40.00 25.98 -9.49
N TYR A 135 -39.06 26.87 -9.78
CA TYR A 135 -39.38 28.24 -10.17
C TYR A 135 -40.11 28.32 -11.52
N GLN A 136 -39.76 27.47 -12.49
CA GLN A 136 -40.50 27.36 -13.75
C GLN A 136 -41.93 26.83 -13.52
N ASP A 137 -42.08 25.81 -12.68
CA ASP A 137 -43.39 25.26 -12.33
C ASP A 137 -44.28 26.31 -11.63
N GLU A 138 -43.71 27.14 -10.75
CA GLU A 138 -44.41 28.26 -10.10
C GLU A 138 -44.90 29.30 -11.13
N LEU A 139 -44.04 29.74 -12.04
CA LEU A 139 -44.41 30.68 -13.11
C LEU A 139 -45.52 30.12 -14.01
N GLU A 140 -45.43 28.86 -14.42
CA GLU A 140 -46.48 28.23 -15.23
C GLU A 140 -47.82 28.16 -14.50
N GLN A 141 -47.82 27.96 -13.18
CA GLN A 141 -49.04 27.97 -12.37
C GLN A 141 -49.64 29.36 -12.28
N GLU A 142 -48.82 30.39 -12.08
CA GLU A 142 -49.26 31.79 -12.07
C GLU A 142 -49.86 32.21 -13.42
N GLU A 143 -49.23 31.85 -14.54
CA GLU A 143 -49.75 32.11 -15.89
C GLU A 143 -51.09 31.41 -16.13
N LYS A 144 -51.22 30.14 -15.75
CA LYS A 144 -52.49 29.38 -15.84
C LYS A 144 -53.59 29.99 -14.98
N TYR A 145 -53.26 30.51 -13.80
CA TYR A 145 -54.21 31.14 -12.90
C TYR A 145 -54.65 32.52 -13.41
N ASN A 146 -53.72 33.34 -13.90
CA ASN A 146 -53.99 34.66 -14.45
C ASN A 146 -54.78 34.61 -15.76
N GLY A 147 -54.47 33.66 -16.66
CA GLY A 147 -55.24 33.46 -17.90
C GLY A 147 -56.70 33.06 -17.66
N ARG A 148 -56.97 32.21 -16.65
CA ARG A 148 -58.34 31.86 -16.25
C ARG A 148 -59.12 33.00 -15.59
N SER A 149 -58.42 33.97 -15.03
CA SER A 149 -59.02 35.15 -14.39
C SER A 149 -59.38 36.26 -15.39
N GLN A 150 -58.86 36.20 -16.61
CA GLN A 150 -59.18 37.13 -17.70
C GLN A 150 -60.32 36.66 -18.62
N GLU A 151 -60.74 35.40 -18.49
CA GLU A 151 -61.84 34.79 -19.27
C GLU A 151 -63.21 34.85 -18.56
N ASN A 152 -63.28 35.38 -17.33
CA ASN A 152 -64.51 35.67 -16.59
C ASN A 152 -64.77 37.18 -16.53
#